data_AF-A0A8J4XGH8-F1
#
_entry.id   AF-A0A8J4XGH8-F1
#
_cell.length_a   1.000
_cell.length_b   1.000
_cell.length_c   1.000
_cell.angle_alpha   90.00
_cell.angle_beta   90.00
_cell.angle_gamma   90.00
#
_symmetry.space_group_name_H-M   'P 1'
#
loop_
_entity.id
_entity.type
_entity.pdbx_description
1 polymer ?
#
loop_
_entity_poly.entity_id
_entity_poly.type
_entity_poly.pdbx_seq_one_letter_code
_entity_poly.pdbx_strand_id
1 'polypeptide(L)' 'MPSAEKILYFLSSTLLNVIGVAVLGYGMSAQWASSKMACSPTSNEFFNGTGTIRMGLFEGMEKTCNRFDTGEKEMK' A
#
# COMPACT_ATOMS: atom_id res chain seq x y z
N MET A 1 40.46 -11.06 27.79
CA MET A 1 40.68 -10.21 26.60
C MET A 1 39.41 -10.20 25.78
N PRO A 2 38.72 -9.06 25.60
CA PRO A 2 37.55 -9.01 24.73
C PRO A 2 38.08 -9.17 23.29
N SER A 3 37.99 -10.39 22.79
CA SER A 3 38.48 -10.76 21.46
C SER A 3 37.69 -9.96 20.43
N ALA A 4 38.39 -9.14 19.64
CA ALA A 4 37.83 -8.37 18.53
C ALA A 4 37.01 -9.24 17.56
N GLU A 5 37.33 -10.53 17.47
CA GLU A 5 36.59 -11.53 16.71
C GLU A 5 35.15 -11.68 17.21
N LYS A 6 34.93 -11.78 18.53
CA LYS A 6 33.57 -11.89 19.11
C LYS A 6 32.73 -10.65 18.83
N ILE A 7 33.36 -9.48 18.81
CA ILE A 7 32.70 -8.21 18.51
C ILE A 7 32.31 -8.16 17.04
N LEU A 8 33.18 -8.61 16.13
CA LEU A 8 32.89 -8.68 14.69
C LEU A 8 31.75 -9.66 14.37
N TYR A 9 31.71 -10.83 15.01
CA TYR A 9 30.60 -11.79 14.85
C TYR A 9 29.26 -11.23 15.36
N PHE A 10 29.29 -10.52 16.50
CA PHE A 10 28.08 -9.90 17.01
C PHE A 10 27.60 -8.77 16.09
N LEU A 11 28.52 -7.92 15.64
CA LEU A 11 28.22 -6.83 14.71
C LEU A 11 27.64 -7.37 13.39
N SER A 12 28.28 -8.36 12.77
CA SER A 12 27.81 -8.93 11.50
C SER A 12 26.41 -9.54 11.61
N SER A 13 26.13 -10.25 12.71
CA SER A 13 24.79 -10.77 13.01
C SER A 13 23.77 -9.65 13.18
N THR A 14 24.09 -8.61 13.95
CA THR A 14 23.18 -7.47 14.13
C THR A 14 22.93 -6.70 12.84
N LEU A 15 23.95 -6.52 12.00
CA LEU A 15 23.84 -5.88 10.68
C LEU A 15 22.87 -6.63 9.77
N LEU A 16 22.98 -7.96 9.68
CA LEU A 16 22.07 -8.78 8.89
C LEU A 16 20.62 -8.68 9.38
N ASN A 17 20.41 -8.64 10.71
CA ASN A 17 19.08 -8.45 11.29
C ASN A 17 18.49 -7.07 10.96
N VAL A 18 19.30 -6.01 11.07
CA VAL A 18 18.86 -4.63 10.71
C VAL A 18 18.48 -4.55 9.24
N ILE A 19 19.26 -5.16 8.34
CA ILE A 19 18.93 -5.22 6.91
C ILE A 19 17.60 -5.96 6.71
N GLY A 20 17.39 -7.09 7.39
CA GLY A 20 16.13 -7.84 7.33
C GLY A 20 14.92 -7.00 7.76
N VAL A 21 15.02 -6.33 8.91
CA VAL A 21 13.94 -5.45 9.41
C VAL A 21 13.70 -4.26 8.47
N ALA A 22 14.76 -3.70 7.88
CA ALA A 22 14.62 -2.60 6.93
C ALA A 22 13.89 -3.03 5.64
N VAL A 23 14.22 -4.20 5.08
CA VAL A 23 13.53 -4.75 3.90
C VAL A 23 12.07 -5.07 4.21
N LEU A 24 11.81 -5.66 5.38
CA LEU A 24 10.43 -5.93 5.85
C LEU A 24 9.63 -4.64 6.03
N GLY A 25 10.24 -3.61 6.65
CA GLY A 25 9.63 -2.29 6.84
C GLY A 25 9.30 -1.62 5.50
N TYR A 26 10.25 -1.63 4.57
CA TYR A 26 10.03 -1.11 3.22
C TYR A 26 8.91 -1.87 2.50
N GLY A 27 8.93 -3.20 2.58
CA GLY A 27 7.87 -4.04 2.01
C GLY A 27 6.49 -3.69 2.57
N MET A 28 6.36 -3.41 3.86
CA MET A 28 5.08 -3.02 4.45
C MET A 28 4.58 -1.65 3.97
N SER A 29 5.48 -0.70 3.72
CA SER A 29 5.14 0.67 3.27
C SER A 29 5.01 0.81 1.75
N ALA A 30 5.57 -0.13 0.98
CA ALA A 30 5.50 -0.10 -0.47
C ALA A 30 4.09 -0.45 -0.97
N GLN A 31 3.72 0.12 -2.11
CA GLN A 31 2.52 -0.29 -2.83
C GLN A 31 2.85 -1.46 -3.74
N TRP A 32 2.09 -2.54 -3.60
CA TRP A 32 2.35 -3.81 -4.26
C TRP A 32 1.54 -4.00 -5.53
N ALA A 33 0.28 -3.58 -5.51
CA ALA A 33 -0.60 -3.69 -6.67
C ALA A 33 -1.42 -2.43 -6.86
N SER A 34 -1.58 -2.03 -8.12
CA SER A 34 -2.48 -0.96 -8.52
C SER A 34 -3.35 -1.48 -9.65
N SER A 35 -4.66 -1.57 -9.40
CA SER A 35 -5.64 -1.95 -10.42
C SER A 35 -6.52 -0.76 -10.76
N LYS A 36 -6.72 -0.52 -12.05
CA LYS A 36 -7.66 0.50 -12.55
C LYS A 36 -8.91 -0.22 -13.02
N MET A 37 -10.05 0.08 -12.41
CA MET A 37 -11.34 -0.44 -12.82
C MET A 37 -12.16 0.66 -13.50
N ALA A 38 -12.79 0.33 -14.62
CA ALA A 38 -13.84 1.15 -15.19
C ALA A 38 -15.11 0.92 -14.40
N CYS A 39 -15.72 1.97 -13.86
CA CYS A 39 -16.96 1.87 -13.11
C CYS A 39 -18.15 2.06 -14.04
N SER A 40 -19.00 1.04 -14.14
CA SER A 40 -20.26 1.10 -14.89
C SER A 40 -21.41 0.58 -14.02
N PRO A 41 -22.51 1.34 -13.82
CA PRO A 41 -23.70 0.81 -13.17
C PRO A 41 -24.40 -0.21 -14.08
N THR A 42 -25.06 -1.20 -13.49
CA THR A 42 -25.76 -2.29 -14.18
C THR A 42 -26.85 -1.81 -15.16
N SER A 43 -27.27 -0.54 -15.08
CA SER A 43 -28.44 -0.01 -15.81
C SER A 43 -28.16 1.04 -16.89
N ASN A 44 -26.95 1.58 -17.05
CA ASN A 44 -26.69 2.68 -18.00
C ASN A 44 -25.28 2.61 -18.63
N GLU A 45 -25.21 2.72 -19.96
CA GLU A 45 -23.96 2.66 -20.75
C GLU A 45 -23.11 3.96 -20.71
N PHE A 46 -23.60 5.01 -20.06
CA PHE A 46 -22.91 6.30 -19.97
C PHE A 46 -22.25 6.51 -18.60
N PHE A 47 -20.98 6.11 -18.45
CA PHE A 47 -20.15 6.52 -17.33
C PHE A 47 -18.69 6.76 -17.74
N ASN A 48 -18.15 7.92 -17.37
CA ASN A 48 -16.75 8.34 -17.62
C ASN A 48 -16.01 8.49 -16.29
N GLY A 49 -16.02 7.43 -15.47
CA GLY A 49 -15.36 7.38 -14.17
C GLY A 49 -14.43 6.17 -14.06
N THR A 50 -13.16 6.40 -13.76
CA THR A 50 -12.18 5.33 -13.48
C THR A 50 -11.89 5.29 -11.98
N GLY A 51 -12.04 4.12 -11.37
CA GLY A 51 -11.63 3.85 -9.99
C GLY A 51 -10.22 3.30 -9.97
N THR A 52 -9.40 3.75 -9.03
CA THR A 52 -8.06 3.19 -8.83
C THR A 52 -7.98 2.53 -7.48
N ILE A 53 -7.81 1.22 -7.46
CA ILE A 53 -7.58 0.44 -6.26
C ILE A 53 -6.07 0.30 -6.10
N ARG A 54 -5.57 0.79 -4.98
CA ARG A 54 -4.16 0.72 -4.59
C ARG A 54 -4.04 -0.24 -3.41
N MET A 55 -3.29 -1.31 -3.56
CA MET A 55 -3.05 -2.31 -2.53
C MET A 55 -1.62 -2.21 -2.03
N GLY A 56 -1.44 -1.80 -0.78
CA GLY A 56 -0.25 -2.08 0.02
C GLY A 56 -0.27 -3.53 0.54
N LEU A 57 0.76 -3.93 1.30
CA LEU A 57 0.85 -5.30 1.82
C LEU A 57 -0.23 -5.59 2.87
N PHE A 58 -0.59 -4.58 3.67
CA PHE A 58 -1.62 -4.65 4.71
C PHE A 58 -2.67 -3.54 4.62
N GLU A 59 -2.50 -2.58 3.70
CA GLU A 59 -3.39 -1.43 3.55
C GLU A 59 -3.98 -1.39 2.14
N GLY A 60 -5.26 -1.70 2.03
CA GLY A 60 -6.03 -1.52 0.80
C GLY A 60 -6.64 -0.13 0.76
N MET A 61 -6.13 0.73 -0.12
CA MET A 61 -6.73 2.04 -0.39
C MET A 61 -7.56 1.98 -1.67
N GLU A 62 -8.87 2.06 -1.53
CA GLU A 62 -9.78 2.27 -2.65
C GLU A 62 -9.95 3.78 -2.86
N LYS A 63 -9.51 4.31 -4.00
CA LYS A 63 -10.02 5.62 -4.44
C LYS A 63 -11.34 5.38 -5.16
N THR A 64 -12.41 5.71 -4.44
CA THR A 64 -13.79 5.53 -4.85
C THR A 64 -14.06 6.17 -6.19
N CYS A 65 -14.81 5.45 -7.02
CA CYS A 65 -15.40 6.01 -8.22
C CYS A 65 -16.39 7.10 -7.82
N ASN A 66 -16.04 8.34 -8.15
CA ASN A 66 -17.00 9.44 -8.03
C ASN A 66 -18.19 9.14 -8.93
N ARG A 67 -19.30 8.76 -8.31
CA ARG A 67 -20.59 8.68 -8.98
C ARG A 67 -20.97 10.11 -9.32
N PHE A 68 -20.75 10.54 -10.55
CA PHE A 68 -21.31 11.78 -11.09
C PHE A 68 -22.83 11.61 -11.27
N ASP A 69 -23.55 11.42 -10.17
CA ASP A 69 -25.00 11.57 -10.11
C ASP A 69 -25.24 12.69 -9.10
N THR A 70 -25.34 13.89 -9.65
CA THR A 70 -25.77 15.13 -9.03
C THR A 70 -26.76 14.90 -7.89
N GLY A 71 -26.35 15.18 -6.65
CA GLY A 71 -27.28 15.08 -5.52
C GLY A 71 -26.63 15.11 -4.14
N GLU A 72 -25.75 16.08 -3.89
CA GLU A 72 -25.52 16.54 -2.52
C GLU A 72 -26.86 17.05 -1.97
N LYS A 73 -27.48 16.27 -1.09
CA LYS A 73 -28.41 16.79 -0.10
C LYS A 73 -27.79 16.52 1.27
N GLU A 74 -26.90 17.45 1.64
CA GLU A 74 -26.76 17.90 3.01
C GLU A 74 -28.17 18.10 3.60
N MET A 75 -28.61 17.19 4.46
CA MET A 75 -29.85 17.34 5.22
C MET A 75 -29.47 17.90 6.59
N LYS A 76 -29.68 19.21 6.73
CA LYS A 76 -29.77 19.93 7.99
C LYS A 76 -30.99 19.49 8.80
#